data_AF-D7TQE6-F1
#
_entry.id   AF-D7TQE6-F1
#
_cell.length_a   1.000
_cell.length_b   1.000
_cell.length_c   1.000
_cell.angle_alpha   90.00
_cell.angle_beta   90.00
_cell.angle_gamma   90.00
#
_symmetry.space_group_name_H-M   'P 1'
#
loop_
_entity.id
_entity.type
_entity.pdbx_description
1 polymer ?
#
loop_
_entity_poly.entity_id
_entity_poly.type
_entity_poly.pdbx_seq_one_letter_code
_entity_poly.pdbx_strand_id
1 'polypeptide(L)'
;MRILRPGKSETIPQPYPWATTRRAKVRSVSDLLSKGILKITGDVQCKRCEKRYQIEYNLQEKFTEVNTFITVNMDNMHDRAPQIWQSPILPNCRFCEQNNCVKPLLGKKRRINWLFLFLGQMLGCCKLAELKYFCKHTKSHRTGAKDRVLYLTYLGLLKQLDS
;
A
#
# COMPACT_ATOMS: atom_id res chain seq x y z
N MET A 1 13.95 22.41 3.70
CA MET A 1 12.84 22.22 2.73
C MET A 1 13.45 21.70 1.43
N ARG A 2 13.11 20.50 0.92
CA ARG A 2 13.78 19.96 -0.29
C ARG A 2 13.02 20.39 -1.53
N ILE A 3 13.62 21.29 -2.30
CA ILE A 3 13.11 21.85 -3.55
C ILE A 3 12.78 20.70 -4.52
N LEU A 4 11.51 20.60 -4.93
CA LEU A 4 11.11 19.74 -6.03
C LEU A 4 11.79 20.26 -7.30
N ARG A 5 12.27 19.36 -8.17
CA ARG A 5 12.86 19.77 -9.46
C ARG A 5 11.88 20.71 -10.18
N PRO A 6 12.37 21.76 -10.87
CA PRO A 6 11.52 22.67 -11.64
C PRO A 6 10.49 21.90 -12.47
N GLY A 7 9.22 22.29 -12.39
CA GLY A 7 8.10 21.65 -13.12
C GLY A 7 7.38 20.49 -12.42
N LYS A 8 7.70 20.14 -11.16
CA LYS A 8 6.96 19.11 -10.40
C LYS A 8 6.21 19.71 -9.22
N SER A 9 4.88 19.81 -9.33
CA SER A 9 4.00 20.18 -8.21
C SER A 9 4.07 19.16 -7.07
N GLU A 10 4.03 19.67 -5.84
CA GLU A 10 3.86 18.88 -4.61
C GLU A 10 2.52 18.14 -4.61
N THR A 11 1.50 18.77 -5.21
CA THR A 11 0.16 18.21 -5.36
C THR A 11 0.00 17.42 -6.66
N ILE A 12 -0.96 16.51 -6.64
CA ILE A 12 -1.44 15.71 -7.77
C ILE A 12 -2.97 15.71 -7.74
N PRO A 13 -3.64 15.47 -8.88
CA PRO A 13 -5.04 15.09 -8.86
C PRO A 13 -5.25 13.92 -7.91
N GLN A 14 -6.27 14.00 -7.07
CA GLN A 14 -6.58 12.97 -6.10
C GLN A 14 -6.79 11.64 -6.84
N PRO A 15 -5.96 10.61 -6.59
CA PRO A 15 -6.00 9.39 -7.41
C PRO A 15 -7.15 8.46 -7.03
N TYR A 16 -7.63 8.54 -5.79
CA TYR A 16 -8.70 7.70 -5.21
C TYR A 16 -9.47 8.49 -4.15
N PRO A 17 -10.75 8.16 -3.85
CA PRO A 17 -11.52 8.79 -2.77
C PRO A 17 -10.82 8.77 -1.41
N TRP A 18 -10.08 7.69 -1.12
CA TRP A 18 -9.31 7.50 0.12
C TRP A 18 -7.88 8.06 0.10
N ALA A 19 -7.48 8.67 -1.01
CA ALA A 19 -6.21 9.37 -1.13
C ALA A 19 -6.41 10.88 -0.96
N THR A 20 -5.30 11.60 -0.77
CA THR A 20 -5.28 13.07 -0.76
C THR A 20 -4.73 13.62 -2.08
N THR A 21 -4.75 14.94 -2.24
CA THR A 21 -4.04 15.63 -3.33
C THR A 21 -2.52 15.65 -3.13
N ARG A 22 -2.01 15.20 -1.98
CA ARG A 22 -0.56 15.05 -1.74
C ARG A 22 -0.09 13.65 -2.16
N ARG A 23 1.10 13.60 -2.74
CA ARG A 23 1.72 12.35 -3.22
C ARG A 23 1.95 11.40 -2.05
N ALA A 24 1.60 10.12 -2.26
CA ALA A 24 1.82 9.06 -1.27
C ALA A 24 1.18 9.34 0.11
N LYS A 25 0.12 10.16 0.12
CA LYS A 25 -0.65 10.51 1.31
C LYS A 25 -2.07 9.98 1.21
N VAL A 26 -2.45 9.15 2.17
CA VAL A 26 -3.82 8.63 2.36
C VAL A 26 -4.51 9.35 3.50
N ARG A 27 -5.85 9.27 3.53
CA ARG A 27 -6.67 9.74 4.65
C ARG A 27 -6.61 8.75 5.81
N SER A 28 -6.83 9.21 7.03
CA SER A 28 -6.90 8.33 8.21
C SER A 28 -8.16 7.47 8.19
N VAL A 29 -8.17 6.36 8.95
CA VAL A 29 -9.33 5.47 9.02
C VAL A 29 -10.54 6.21 9.58
N SER A 30 -10.37 7.02 10.62
CA SER A 30 -11.43 7.87 11.18
C SER A 30 -12.02 8.85 10.14
N ASP A 31 -11.16 9.51 9.35
CA ASP A 31 -11.55 10.43 8.28
C ASP A 31 -12.32 9.73 7.15
N LEU A 32 -11.95 8.48 6.84
CA LEU A 32 -12.62 7.66 5.83
C LEU A 32 -14.00 7.20 6.31
N LEU A 33 -14.08 6.69 7.54
CA LEU A 33 -15.33 6.20 8.13
C LEU A 33 -16.35 7.32 8.31
N SER A 34 -15.93 8.50 8.79
CA SER A 34 -16.80 9.69 8.89
C SER A 34 -17.35 10.17 7.54
N LYS A 35 -16.68 9.85 6.43
CA LYS A 35 -17.15 10.10 5.06
C LYS A 35 -17.97 8.94 4.46
N GLY A 36 -18.28 7.91 5.25
CA GLY A 36 -19.01 6.72 4.80
C GLY A 36 -18.20 5.80 3.89
N ILE A 37 -16.86 5.93 3.85
CA ILE A 37 -16.00 5.04 3.06
C ILE A 37 -15.69 3.80 3.89
N LEU A 38 -16.49 2.76 3.69
CA LEU A 38 -16.36 1.49 4.43
C LEU A 38 -15.57 0.42 3.68
N LYS A 39 -15.39 0.58 2.37
CA LYS A 39 -14.73 -0.40 1.49
C LYS A 39 -13.64 0.26 0.65
N ILE A 40 -12.51 -0.43 0.51
CA ILE A 40 -11.40 -0.02 -0.34
C ILE A 40 -11.28 -1.03 -1.48
N THR A 41 -11.25 -0.52 -2.71
CA THR A 41 -11.22 -1.36 -3.91
C THR A 41 -9.91 -1.21 -4.66
N GLY A 42 -9.54 -2.23 -5.43
CA GLY A 42 -8.33 -2.20 -6.24
C GLY A 42 -8.35 -3.19 -7.39
N ASP A 43 -7.73 -2.79 -8.50
CA ASP A 43 -7.61 -3.60 -9.70
C ASP A 43 -6.51 -4.64 -9.53
N VAL A 44 -6.83 -5.87 -9.92
CA VAL A 44 -5.94 -7.01 -9.83
C VAL A 44 -5.92 -7.78 -11.14
N GLN A 45 -4.88 -8.60 -11.31
CA GLN A 45 -4.74 -9.51 -12.45
C GLN A 45 -4.29 -10.87 -11.96
N CYS A 46 -4.97 -11.93 -12.40
CA CYS A 46 -4.48 -13.29 -12.22
C CYS A 46 -3.25 -13.54 -13.10
N LYS A 47 -2.16 -14.06 -12.53
CA LYS A 47 -0.96 -14.45 -13.28
C LYS A 47 -1.09 -15.77 -14.06
N ARG A 48 -2.21 -16.50 -13.91
CA ARG A 48 -2.44 -17.80 -14.55
C ARG A 48 -3.35 -17.68 -15.77
N CYS A 49 -4.54 -17.12 -15.59
CA CYS A 49 -5.53 -16.96 -16.66
C CYS A 49 -5.64 -15.53 -17.19
N GLU A 50 -4.75 -14.64 -16.75
CA GLU A 50 -4.60 -13.23 -17.18
C GLU A 50 -5.79 -12.29 -16.99
N LYS A 51 -6.95 -12.82 -16.53
CA LYS A 51 -8.15 -12.06 -16.24
C LYS A 51 -7.87 -10.94 -15.25
N ARG A 52 -8.40 -9.76 -15.57
CA ARG A 52 -8.35 -8.56 -14.75
C ARG A 52 -9.73 -8.31 -14.15
N TYR A 53 -9.75 -7.91 -12.89
CA TYR A 53 -10.97 -7.62 -12.16
C TYR A 53 -10.65 -6.78 -10.93
N GLN A 54 -11.69 -6.28 -10.29
CA GLN A 54 -11.58 -5.53 -9.05
C GLN A 54 -11.89 -6.44 -7.87
N ILE A 55 -11.14 -6.26 -6.78
CA ILE A 55 -11.48 -6.83 -5.48
C ILE A 55 -11.67 -5.70 -4.47
N GLU A 56 -12.36 -6.01 -3.38
CA GLU A 56 -12.68 -5.06 -2.32
C GLU A 56 -12.29 -5.61 -0.95
N TYR A 57 -11.97 -4.68 -0.04
CA TYR A 57 -11.68 -4.96 1.36
C TYR A 57 -12.60 -4.13 2.24
N ASN A 58 -13.12 -4.74 3.31
CA ASN A 58 -13.68 -3.98 4.41
C ASN A 58 -12.54 -3.19 5.08
N LEU A 59 -12.70 -1.86 5.17
CA LEU A 59 -11.66 -0.96 5.66
C LEU A 59 -11.29 -1.27 7.12
N GLN A 60 -12.29 -1.36 8.00
CA GLN A 60 -12.06 -1.53 9.43
C GLN A 60 -11.45 -2.90 9.73
N GLU A 61 -12.02 -3.95 9.17
CA GLU A 61 -11.57 -5.33 9.39
C GLU A 61 -10.10 -5.51 8.94
N LYS A 62 -9.78 -5.11 7.71
CA LYS A 62 -8.42 -5.25 7.19
C LYS A 62 -7.43 -4.31 7.86
N PHE A 63 -7.85 -3.12 8.27
CA PHE A 63 -6.98 -2.25 9.04
C PHE A 63 -6.62 -2.87 10.39
N THR A 64 -7.62 -3.37 11.13
CA THR A 64 -7.40 -4.06 12.41
C THR A 64 -6.50 -5.28 12.26
N GLU A 65 -6.68 -6.09 11.22
CA GLU A 65 -5.82 -7.25 10.91
C GLU A 65 -4.35 -6.83 10.76
N VAL A 66 -4.08 -5.86 9.87
CA VAL A 66 -2.71 -5.43 9.58
C VAL A 66 -2.10 -4.68 10.76
N ASN A 67 -2.86 -3.83 11.46
CA ASN A 67 -2.40 -3.12 12.64
C ASN A 67 -2.01 -4.08 13.78
N THR A 68 -2.85 -5.09 14.04
CA THR A 68 -2.55 -6.14 15.03
C THR A 68 -1.28 -6.89 14.66
N PHE A 69 -1.15 -7.30 13.38
CA PHE A 69 0.06 -7.98 12.91
C PHE A 69 1.31 -7.13 13.12
N ILE A 70 1.27 -5.84 12.76
CA ILE A 70 2.40 -4.93 12.95
C ILE A 70 2.74 -4.81 14.43
N THR A 71 1.75 -4.50 15.28
CA THR A 71 1.94 -4.28 16.73
C THR A 71 2.57 -5.48 17.42
N VAL A 72 2.10 -6.70 17.10
CA VAL A 72 2.60 -7.94 17.72
C VAL A 72 4.02 -8.30 17.26
N ASN A 73 4.39 -7.96 16.02
CA ASN A 73 5.64 -8.43 15.44
C ASN A 73 6.74 -7.36 15.36
N MET A 74 6.43 -6.08 15.64
CA MET A 74 7.32 -4.94 15.39
C MET A 74 8.69 -5.11 16.04
N ASP A 75 8.74 -5.57 17.29
CA ASP A 75 9.99 -5.74 18.06
C ASP A 75 10.94 -6.77 17.43
N ASN A 76 10.40 -7.76 16.71
CA ASN A 76 11.15 -8.83 16.07
C ASN A 76 11.52 -8.51 14.60
N MET A 77 11.03 -7.39 14.04
CA MET A 77 11.29 -7.05 12.64
C MET A 77 12.67 -6.42 12.41
N HIS A 78 13.31 -5.87 13.45
CA HIS A 78 14.65 -5.26 13.39
C HIS A 78 14.85 -4.32 12.17
N ASP A 79 13.88 -3.41 11.96
CA ASP A 79 13.81 -2.47 10.84
C ASP A 79 13.75 -3.10 9.43
N ARG A 80 13.33 -4.37 9.33
CA ARG A 80 13.21 -5.12 8.08
C ARG A 80 11.85 -5.76 7.94
N ALA A 81 11.33 -5.76 6.71
CA ALA A 81 10.05 -6.39 6.44
C ALA A 81 10.17 -7.91 6.63
N PRO A 82 9.27 -8.56 7.37
CA PRO A 82 9.25 -10.01 7.51
C PRO A 82 9.02 -10.69 6.16
N GLN A 83 9.39 -11.96 6.07
CA GLN A 83 9.35 -12.71 4.81
C GLN A 83 7.96 -12.74 4.16
N ILE A 84 6.91 -12.79 4.97
CA ILE A 84 5.51 -12.76 4.50
C ILE A 84 5.14 -11.46 3.78
N TRP A 85 5.80 -10.33 4.07
CA TRP A 85 5.61 -9.09 3.32
C TRP A 85 6.52 -9.00 2.10
N GLN A 86 7.73 -9.58 2.17
CA GLN A 86 8.65 -9.62 1.03
C GLN A 86 8.10 -10.49 -0.11
N SER A 87 7.47 -11.60 0.25
CA SER A 87 6.80 -12.57 -0.63
C SER A 87 5.33 -12.72 -0.23
N PRO A 88 4.48 -11.72 -0.55
CA PRO A 88 3.10 -11.68 -0.07
C PRO A 88 2.27 -12.86 -0.60
N ILE A 89 1.46 -13.42 0.29
CA ILE A 89 0.42 -14.39 -0.06
C ILE A 89 -0.66 -13.64 -0.83
N LEU A 90 -0.82 -14.00 -2.10
CA LEU A 90 -1.80 -13.40 -2.99
C LEU A 90 -3.15 -14.10 -2.86
N PRO A 91 -4.26 -13.40 -3.15
CA PRO A 91 -5.57 -14.03 -3.24
C PRO A 91 -5.63 -15.12 -4.33
N ASN A 92 -6.60 -16.01 -4.17
CA ASN A 92 -6.97 -17.01 -5.18
C ASN A 92 -7.75 -16.34 -6.32
N CYS A 93 -7.63 -16.89 -7.52
CA CYS A 93 -8.36 -16.37 -8.67
C CYS A 93 -9.82 -16.82 -8.63
N ARG A 94 -10.78 -15.88 -8.68
CA ARG A 94 -12.21 -16.22 -8.72
C ARG A 94 -12.70 -16.82 -10.05
N PHE A 95 -11.82 -16.92 -11.05
CA PHE A 95 -12.18 -17.37 -12.40
C PHE A 95 -11.51 -18.67 -12.82
N CYS A 96 -10.29 -18.96 -12.36
CA CYS A 96 -9.62 -20.22 -12.64
C CYS A 96 -9.29 -21.00 -11.36
N GLU A 97 -9.71 -20.48 -10.20
CA GLU A 97 -9.61 -21.09 -8.86
C GLU A 97 -8.19 -21.44 -8.39
N GLN A 98 -7.18 -21.07 -9.18
CA GLN A 98 -5.78 -21.25 -8.83
C GLN A 98 -5.39 -20.38 -7.63
N ASN A 99 -4.61 -20.98 -6.74
CA ASN A 99 -4.19 -20.34 -5.50
C ASN A 99 -3.05 -19.33 -5.71
N ASN A 100 -2.95 -18.34 -4.81
CA ASN A 100 -1.78 -17.44 -4.70
C ASN A 100 -1.31 -16.83 -6.02
N CYS A 101 -2.25 -16.35 -6.85
CA CYS A 101 -1.92 -15.94 -8.22
C CYS A 101 -2.43 -14.55 -8.62
N VAL A 102 -3.22 -13.89 -7.77
CA VAL A 102 -3.86 -12.61 -8.07
C VAL A 102 -2.99 -11.46 -7.58
N LYS A 103 -2.27 -10.79 -8.49
CA LYS A 103 -1.41 -9.65 -8.15
C LYS A 103 -2.14 -8.32 -8.33
N PRO A 104 -1.78 -7.27 -7.58
CA PRO A 104 -2.28 -5.93 -7.82
C PRO A 104 -1.76 -5.39 -9.16
N LEU A 105 -2.60 -4.61 -9.85
CA LEU A 105 -2.19 -3.86 -11.02
C LEU A 105 -1.55 -2.54 -10.58
N LEU A 106 -0.23 -2.46 -10.72
CA LEU A 106 0.55 -1.27 -10.37
C LEU A 106 0.60 -0.30 -11.56
N GLY A 107 -0.01 0.87 -11.38
CA GLY A 107 0.06 1.96 -12.35
C GLY A 107 1.31 2.83 -12.21
N LYS A 108 1.23 4.07 -12.72
CA LYS A 108 2.27 5.09 -12.52
C LYS A 108 2.44 5.37 -11.02
N LYS A 109 3.67 5.62 -10.55
CA LYS A 109 4.00 5.89 -9.12
C LYS A 109 3.07 6.87 -8.39
N ARG A 110 2.59 7.90 -9.10
CA ARG A 110 1.67 8.91 -8.56
C ARG A 110 0.22 8.43 -8.35
N ARG A 111 -0.17 7.29 -8.94
CA ARG A 111 -1.49 6.66 -8.88
C ARG A 111 -1.43 5.28 -8.22
N ILE A 112 -0.37 4.96 -7.48
CA ILE A 112 -0.35 3.71 -6.71
C ILE A 112 -1.43 3.80 -5.64
N ASN A 113 -2.26 2.76 -5.55
CA ASN A 113 -3.29 2.62 -4.56
C ASN A 113 -2.70 2.13 -3.23
N TRP A 114 -2.02 3.03 -2.51
CA TRP A 114 -1.26 2.67 -1.31
C TRP A 114 -2.10 2.03 -0.21
N LEU A 115 -3.32 2.53 0.01
CA LEU A 115 -4.20 1.98 1.04
C LEU A 115 -4.64 0.55 0.70
N PHE A 116 -5.06 0.31 -0.55
CA PHE A 116 -5.42 -1.03 -1.00
C PHE A 116 -4.28 -2.04 -0.83
N LEU A 117 -3.05 -1.64 -1.22
CA LEU A 117 -1.88 -2.50 -1.08
C LEU A 117 -1.53 -2.79 0.37
N PHE A 118 -1.69 -1.79 1.26
CA PHE A 118 -1.47 -1.97 2.69
C PHE A 118 -2.48 -2.95 3.30
N LEU A 119 -3.78 -2.74 3.07
CA LEU A 119 -4.85 -3.57 3.61
C LEU A 119 -4.79 -5.02 3.11
N GLY A 120 -4.39 -5.23 1.85
CA GLY A 120 -4.16 -6.56 1.30
C GLY A 120 -2.80 -7.18 1.65
N GLN A 121 -1.96 -6.48 2.42
CA GLN A 121 -0.57 -6.88 2.70
C GLN A 121 0.27 -7.16 1.43
N MET A 122 0.00 -6.44 0.33
CA MET A 122 0.61 -6.64 -0.99
C MET A 122 1.70 -5.60 -1.34
N LEU A 123 2.17 -4.78 -0.40
CA LEU A 123 3.22 -3.78 -0.69
C LEU A 123 4.52 -4.43 -1.20
N GLY A 124 4.79 -5.70 -0.86
CA GLY A 124 5.90 -6.49 -1.40
C GLY A 124 5.88 -6.66 -2.93
N CYS A 125 4.70 -6.56 -3.56
CA CYS A 125 4.56 -6.57 -5.01
C CYS A 125 5.16 -5.33 -5.68
N CYS A 126 5.37 -4.25 -4.93
CA CYS A 126 5.98 -3.04 -5.46
C CYS A 126 7.46 -3.24 -5.79
N LYS A 127 7.92 -2.58 -6.85
CA LYS A 127 9.34 -2.42 -7.15
C LYS A 127 9.99 -1.49 -6.13
N LEU A 128 11.29 -1.65 -5.89
CA LEU A 128 12.07 -0.79 -4.99
C LEU A 128 11.91 0.71 -5.34
N ALA A 129 11.83 1.04 -6.63
CA ALA A 129 11.69 2.42 -7.09
C ALA A 129 10.31 3.05 -6.79
N GLU A 130 9.29 2.24 -6.54
CA GLU A 130 7.95 2.66 -6.12
C GLU A 130 7.92 2.86 -4.60
N LEU A 131 8.48 1.92 -3.83
CA LEU A 131 8.65 2.07 -2.38
C LEU A 131 9.50 3.31 -2.03
N LYS A 132 10.62 3.54 -2.74
CA LYS A 132 11.42 4.75 -2.60
C LYS A 132 10.65 6.03 -2.96
N TYR A 133 9.65 5.94 -3.84
CA TYR A 133 8.78 7.08 -4.15
C TYR A 133 7.87 7.40 -2.96
N PHE A 134 7.29 6.39 -2.32
CA PHE A 134 6.54 6.58 -1.08
C PHE A 134 7.40 7.27 0.00
N CYS A 135 8.54 6.67 0.37
CA CYS A 135 9.42 7.21 1.41
C CYS A 135 9.87 8.65 1.12
N LYS A 136 10.18 8.96 -0.14
CA LYS A 136 10.53 10.32 -0.57
C LYS A 136 9.43 11.34 -0.22
N HIS A 137 8.17 10.96 -0.38
CA HIS A 137 7.03 11.86 -0.21
C HIS A 137 6.42 11.83 1.20
N THR A 138 6.79 10.84 2.02
CA THR A 138 6.45 10.78 3.45
C THR A 138 7.56 11.25 4.38
N LYS A 139 8.69 11.72 3.82
CA LYS A 139 9.90 12.14 4.55
C LYS A 139 10.57 10.98 5.33
N SER A 140 10.34 9.74 4.91
CA SER A 140 11.02 8.57 5.46
C SER A 140 12.38 8.36 4.77
N HIS A 141 13.30 7.70 5.48
CA HIS A 141 14.57 7.29 4.90
C HIS A 141 14.35 6.39 3.68
N ARG A 142 15.21 6.53 2.66
CA ARG A 142 15.00 5.91 1.34
C ARG A 142 16.22 5.17 0.78
N THR A 143 17.33 5.16 1.51
CA THR A 143 18.51 4.35 1.17
C THR A 143 18.43 3.08 2.00
N GLY A 144 18.79 1.95 1.38
CA GLY A 144 18.58 0.62 1.95
C GLY A 144 18.09 -0.40 0.93
N ALA A 145 18.20 -1.65 1.32
CA ALA A 145 17.66 -2.80 0.60
C ALA A 145 16.11 -2.78 0.60
N LYS A 146 15.49 -3.60 -0.25
CA LYS A 146 14.05 -3.57 -0.50
C LYS A 146 13.24 -3.87 0.77
N ASP A 147 13.68 -4.82 1.57
CA ASP A 147 13.10 -5.21 2.86
C ASP A 147 13.00 -4.03 3.85
N ARG A 148 14.07 -3.23 3.98
CA ARG A 148 14.07 -2.02 4.84
C ARG A 148 13.12 -0.94 4.33
N VAL A 149 13.14 -0.67 3.03
CA VAL A 149 12.25 0.37 2.45
C VAL A 149 10.79 -0.10 2.50
N LEU A 150 10.54 -1.40 2.34
CA LEU A 150 9.21 -1.99 2.47
C LEU A 150 8.68 -1.84 3.90
N TYR A 151 9.48 -2.17 4.91
CA TYR A 151 9.14 -1.97 6.33
C TYR A 151 8.75 -0.52 6.63
N LEU A 152 9.60 0.44 6.22
CA LEU A 152 9.32 1.87 6.39
C LEU A 152 8.05 2.33 5.66
N THR A 153 7.69 1.67 4.55
CA THR A 153 6.45 1.95 3.81
C THR A 153 5.23 1.49 4.60
N TYR A 154 5.26 0.28 5.19
CA TYR A 154 4.19 -0.20 6.07
C TYR A 154 3.98 0.72 7.27
N LEU A 155 5.06 1.04 8.02
CA LEU A 155 4.96 1.92 9.19
C LEU A 155 4.52 3.34 8.81
N GLY A 156 5.02 3.84 7.68
CA GLY A 156 4.62 5.16 7.17
C GLY A 156 3.17 5.23 6.71
N LEU A 157 2.54 4.11 6.34
CA LEU A 157 1.11 4.03 6.06
C LEU A 157 0.30 3.85 7.33
N LEU A 158 0.73 2.98 8.25
CA LEU A 158 0.10 2.81 9.55
C LEU A 158 -0.04 4.15 10.27
N LYS A 159 1.06 4.92 10.35
CA LYS A 159 1.04 6.27 10.95
C LYS A 159 0.06 7.23 10.30
N GLN A 160 -0.16 7.14 8.99
CA GLN A 160 -1.15 7.99 8.30
C GLN A 160 -2.58 7.55 8.54
N LEU A 161 -2.78 6.25 8.77
CA LEU A 161 -4.10 5.65 8.96
C LEU A 161 -4.60 5.81 10.39
N ASP A 162 -3.68 5.84 11.35
CA ASP A 162 -3.90 6.06 12.78
C ASP A 162 -3.94 7.55 13.17
N SER A 163 -3.93 8.47 12.19
CA SER A 163 -3.92 9.93 12.42
C SER A 163 -5.28 10.53 12.78
#